data_AF-H1PSE0-F1
#
_entry.id   AF-H1PSE0-F1
#
_cell.length_a   1.000
_cell.length_b   1.000
_cell.length_c   1.000
_cell.angle_alpha   90.00
_cell.angle_beta   90.00
_cell.angle_gamma   90.00
#
_symmetry.space_group_name_H-M   'P 1'
#
loop_
_entity.id
_entity.type
_entity.pdbx_description
1 polymer ?
#
loop_
_entity_poly.entity_id
_entity_poly.type
_entity_poly.pdbx_seq_one_letter_code
_entity_poly.pdbx_strand_id
1 'polypeptide(L)'
;MACKVINGYVSDDTGLYFALWLISQGEEVLVKSLIDPDSLAEVPNIPFGNAEFEMLMSITYELIGEEMDIDKVSSFQRECLEIITPDIHYKNNDKYGNYEYFEEAMEDIPNVLPRLIEKAASENFDWKNLYEF
;
A
#
# COMPACT_ATOMS: atom_id res chain seq x y z
N MET A 1 -4.68 5.58 -3.60
CA MET A 1 -4.02 6.90 -3.60
C MET A 1 -2.53 6.83 -3.34
N ALA A 2 -2.05 6.34 -2.19
CA ALA A 2 -0.60 6.29 -1.90
C ALA A 2 0.21 5.50 -2.95
N CYS A 3 -0.34 4.39 -3.47
CA CYS A 3 0.19 3.66 -4.62
C CYS A 3 0.47 4.58 -5.82
N LYS A 4 -0.45 5.48 -6.19
CA LYS A 4 -0.24 6.48 -7.26
C LYS A 4 0.94 7.41 -6.94
N VAL A 5 1.06 7.89 -5.71
CA VAL A 5 2.14 8.80 -5.31
C VAL A 5 3.50 8.10 -5.31
N ILE A 6 3.55 6.84 -4.90
CA ILE A 6 4.79 6.08 -4.77
C ILE A 6 5.24 5.48 -6.10
N ASN A 7 4.34 4.87 -6.88
CA ASN A 7 4.67 4.21 -8.14
C ASN A 7 4.43 5.08 -9.38
N GLY A 8 3.73 6.21 -9.25
CA GLY A 8 3.42 7.10 -10.37
C GLY A 8 2.21 6.66 -11.19
N TYR A 9 1.63 5.48 -10.92
CA TYR A 9 0.40 4.98 -11.55
C TYR A 9 -0.31 3.96 -10.64
N VAL A 10 -1.51 3.54 -11.04
CA VAL A 10 -2.30 2.50 -10.36
C VAL A 10 -2.79 1.53 -11.42
N SER A 11 -2.55 0.24 -11.19
CA SER A 11 -3.09 -0.89 -11.94
C SER A 11 -3.33 -2.04 -10.96
N ASP A 12 -3.94 -3.14 -11.43
CA ASP A 12 -4.13 -4.34 -10.61
C ASP A 12 -2.79 -4.84 -10.04
N ASP A 13 -1.76 -4.98 -10.87
CA ASP A 13 -0.43 -5.43 -10.45
C ASP A 13 0.24 -4.44 -9.49
N THR A 14 0.19 -3.15 -9.81
CA THR A 14 0.87 -2.10 -9.03
C THR A 14 0.24 -1.95 -7.64
N GLY A 15 -1.05 -2.23 -7.51
CA GLY A 15 -1.74 -2.27 -6.23
C GLY A 15 -1.24 -3.42 -5.34
N LEU A 16 -1.11 -4.62 -5.91
CA LEU A 16 -0.57 -5.80 -5.23
C LEU A 16 0.86 -5.56 -4.76
N TYR A 17 1.71 -5.13 -5.68
CA TYR A 17 3.11 -4.83 -5.44
C TYR A 17 3.34 -3.75 -4.37
N PHE A 18 2.56 -2.67 -4.43
CA PHE A 18 2.54 -1.65 -3.38
C PHE A 18 2.19 -2.24 -2.00
N ALA A 19 1.22 -3.16 -1.93
CA ALA A 19 0.86 -3.81 -0.67
C ALA A 19 2.00 -4.67 -0.11
N LEU A 20 2.73 -5.39 -0.98
CA LEU A 20 3.92 -6.15 -0.59
C LEU A 20 5.01 -5.24 -0.04
N TRP A 21 5.28 -4.13 -0.72
CA TRP A 21 6.20 -3.11 -0.22
C TRP A 21 5.76 -2.58 1.16
N LEU A 22 4.48 -2.24 1.32
CA LEU A 22 3.95 -1.70 2.56
C LEU A 22 4.09 -2.70 3.73
N ILE A 23 3.75 -3.98 3.51
CA ILE A 23 3.94 -5.04 4.50
C ILE A 23 5.42 -5.18 4.89
N SER A 24 6.35 -5.03 3.94
CA SER A 24 7.79 -5.10 4.21
C SER A 24 8.32 -3.97 5.11
N GLN A 25 7.56 -2.89 5.29
CA GLN A 25 7.91 -1.81 6.22
C GLN A 25 7.59 -2.16 7.69
N GLY A 26 6.89 -3.26 7.92
CA GLY A 26 6.50 -3.74 9.26
C GLY A 26 5.09 -3.34 9.66
N GLU A 27 4.58 -4.05 10.67
CA GLU A 27 3.21 -3.93 11.17
C GLU A 27 2.86 -2.50 11.63
N GLU A 28 3.75 -1.86 12.39
CA GLU A 28 3.51 -0.50 12.90
C GLU A 28 3.29 0.50 11.76
N VAL A 29 4.10 0.43 10.69
CA VAL A 29 3.97 1.31 9.53
C VAL A 29 2.68 1.00 8.76
N LEU A 30 2.38 -0.28 8.55
CA LEU A 30 1.15 -0.73 7.90
C LEU A 30 -0.07 -0.19 8.65
N VAL A 31 -0.20 -0.48 9.94
CA VAL A 31 -1.36 -0.08 10.77
C VAL A 31 -1.47 1.44 10.86
N LYS A 32 -0.36 2.15 11.08
CA LYS A 32 -0.35 3.62 11.12
C LYS A 32 -0.85 4.22 9.79
N SER A 33 -0.46 3.64 8.66
CA SER A 33 -0.88 4.12 7.33
C SER A 33 -2.38 3.96 7.07
N LEU A 34 -3.07 3.04 7.74
CA LEU A 34 -4.53 2.88 7.63
C LEU A 34 -5.27 4.05 8.29
N ILE A 35 -4.73 4.56 9.41
CA ILE A 35 -5.27 5.70 10.16
C ILE A 35 -4.87 7.02 9.49
N ASP A 36 -3.61 7.13 9.12
CA ASP A 36 -3.03 8.31 8.48
C ASP A 36 -2.20 7.90 7.26
N PRO A 37 -2.81 7.84 6.06
CA PRO A 37 -2.12 7.47 4.83
C PRO A 37 -0.90 8.35 4.51
N ASP A 38 -0.92 9.62 4.93
CA ASP A 38 0.18 10.57 4.69
C ASP A 38 1.38 10.32 5.62
N SER A 39 1.22 9.49 6.66
CA SER A 39 2.32 9.04 7.51
C SER A 39 3.38 8.23 6.77
N LEU A 40 3.07 7.70 5.59
CA LEU A 40 4.05 7.04 4.73
C LEU A 40 5.20 7.97 4.33
N ALA A 41 5.01 9.29 4.39
CA ALA A 41 6.09 10.26 4.19
C ALA A 41 7.24 10.10 5.23
N GLU A 42 6.97 9.50 6.38
CA GLU A 42 7.95 9.28 7.44
C GLU A 42 8.81 8.03 7.20
N VAL A 43 8.41 7.15 6.29
CA VAL A 43 9.19 5.97 5.92
C VAL A 43 10.51 6.43 5.32
N PRO A 44 11.68 6.01 5.83
CA PRO A 44 12.96 6.59 5.44
C PRO A 44 13.28 6.33 3.97
N ASN A 45 13.12 5.08 3.50
CA ASN A 45 13.51 4.66 2.15
C ASN A 45 12.26 4.25 1.35
N ILE A 46 11.68 5.19 0.61
CA ILE A 46 10.57 4.93 -0.30
C ILE A 46 11.13 4.70 -1.71
N PRO A 47 10.90 3.53 -2.33
CA PRO A 47 11.38 3.22 -3.66
C PRO A 47 10.46 3.85 -4.72
N PHE A 48 10.47 5.19 -4.83
CA PHE A 48 9.62 5.90 -5.78
C PHE A 48 9.82 5.36 -7.21
N GLY A 49 8.71 5.06 -7.88
CA GLY A 49 8.64 4.45 -9.21
C GLY A 49 8.99 2.96 -9.28
N ASN A 50 9.36 2.32 -8.16
CA ASN A 50 9.87 0.95 -8.13
C ASN A 50 9.42 0.17 -6.89
N ALA A 51 8.24 0.46 -6.32
CA ALA A 51 7.69 -0.30 -5.20
C ALA A 51 7.01 -1.60 -5.69
N GLU A 52 7.76 -2.42 -6.43
CA GLU A 52 7.24 -3.62 -7.08
C GLU A 52 7.26 -4.85 -6.16
N PHE A 53 8.33 -5.07 -5.38
CA PHE A 53 8.42 -6.05 -4.27
C PHE A 53 7.82 -7.46 -4.54
N GLU A 54 7.69 -7.84 -5.81
CA GLU A 54 7.00 -9.04 -6.30
C GLU A 54 7.61 -10.32 -5.70
N MET A 55 8.93 -10.32 -5.51
CA MET A 55 9.67 -11.44 -4.91
C MET A 55 9.19 -11.81 -3.51
N LEU A 56 8.50 -10.93 -2.78
CA LEU A 56 7.91 -11.28 -1.49
C LEU A 56 6.79 -12.32 -1.61
N MET A 57 6.15 -12.45 -2.77
CA MET A 57 5.15 -13.50 -2.99
C MET A 57 5.77 -14.91 -2.99
N SER A 58 7.04 -15.07 -3.40
CA SER A 58 7.69 -16.38 -3.45
C SER A 58 8.13 -16.88 -2.07
N ILE A 59 8.38 -15.98 -1.11
CA ILE A 59 8.81 -16.33 0.26
C ILE A 59 7.81 -17.29 0.91
N THR A 60 6.52 -17.07 0.71
CA THR A 60 5.46 -17.92 1.26
C THR A 60 5.56 -19.35 0.71
N TYR A 61 5.83 -19.51 -0.59
CA TYR A 61 6.02 -20.84 -1.18
C TYR A 61 7.27 -21.53 -0.65
N GLU A 62 8.38 -20.81 -0.50
CA GLU A 62 9.64 -21.35 0.03
C GLU A 62 9.53 -21.79 1.50
N LEU A 63 8.78 -21.04 2.32
CA LEU A 63 8.59 -21.35 3.73
C LEU A 63 7.62 -22.53 3.98
N ILE A 64 6.62 -22.71 3.12
CA ILE A 64 5.57 -23.74 3.30
C ILE A 64 5.98 -25.09 2.67
N GLY A 65 6.91 -25.09 1.71
CA GLY A 65 7.36 -26.30 1.00
C GLY A 65 6.51 -26.65 -0.22
N GLU A 66 6.87 -27.73 -0.93
CA GLU A 66 6.35 -28.06 -2.28
C GLU A 66 4.86 -28.46 -2.34
N GLU A 67 4.18 -28.71 -1.21
CA GLU A 67 2.74 -29.01 -1.18
C GLU A 67 1.97 -27.98 -0.34
N MET A 68 1.34 -27.03 -1.04
CA MET A 68 0.45 -26.05 -0.44
C MET A 68 -0.94 -26.66 -0.23
N ASP A 69 -1.23 -27.05 1.01
CA ASP A 69 -2.58 -27.45 1.44
C ASP A 69 -3.48 -26.21 1.52
N ILE A 70 -4.39 -26.06 0.55
CA ILE A 70 -5.27 -24.89 0.41
C ILE A 70 -6.15 -24.70 1.64
N ASP A 71 -6.70 -25.78 2.20
CA ASP A 71 -7.59 -25.71 3.35
C ASP A 71 -6.83 -25.23 4.60
N LYS A 72 -5.60 -25.73 4.77
CA LYS A 72 -4.70 -25.32 5.85
C LYS A 72 -4.22 -23.87 5.70
N VAL A 73 -3.93 -23.42 4.48
CA VAL A 73 -3.58 -22.01 4.22
C VAL A 73 -4.77 -21.10 4.52
N SER A 74 -5.96 -21.49 4.10
CA SER A 74 -7.18 -20.71 4.36
C SER A 74 -7.49 -20.59 5.85
N SER A 75 -7.29 -21.66 6.64
CA SER A 75 -7.48 -21.60 8.09
C SER A 75 -6.47 -20.66 8.77
N PHE A 76 -5.19 -20.74 8.39
CA PHE A 76 -4.15 -19.86 8.93
C PHE A 76 -4.43 -18.38 8.61
N GLN A 77 -4.88 -18.08 7.39
CA GLN A 77 -5.28 -16.72 7.01
C GLN A 77 -6.38 -16.17 7.92
N ARG A 78 -7.40 -16.97 8.24
CA ARG A 78 -8.49 -16.55 9.14
C ARG A 78 -7.99 -16.28 10.55
N GLU A 79 -7.14 -17.15 11.09
CA GLU A 79 -6.53 -16.97 12.41
C GLU A 79 -5.70 -15.67 12.46
N CYS A 80 -4.89 -15.41 11.43
CA CYS A 80 -4.15 -14.15 11.32
C CYS A 80 -5.09 -12.93 11.27
N LEU A 81 -6.19 -12.99 10.52
CA LEU A 81 -7.17 -11.91 10.47
C LEU A 81 -7.76 -11.62 11.86
N GLU A 82 -8.14 -12.64 12.62
CA GLU A 82 -8.69 -12.46 13.98
C GLU A 82 -7.68 -11.79 14.91
N ILE A 83 -6.39 -12.10 14.77
CA ILE A 83 -5.31 -11.52 15.57
C ILE A 83 -5.12 -10.02 15.25
N ILE A 84 -5.08 -9.64 13.97
CA ILE A 84 -4.76 -8.25 13.57
C ILE A 84 -5.99 -7.32 13.58
N THR A 85 -7.21 -7.86 13.48
CA THR A 85 -8.44 -7.06 13.37
C THR A 85 -8.61 -6.00 14.47
N PRO A 86 -8.32 -6.28 15.75
CA PRO A 86 -8.43 -5.29 16.83
C PRO A 86 -7.56 -4.04 16.63
N ASP A 87 -6.42 -4.18 15.95
CA ASP A 87 -5.46 -3.09 15.73
C ASP A 87 -5.75 -2.31 14.44
N ILE A 88 -6.61 -2.84 13.56
CA ILE A 88 -7.00 -2.19 12.32
C ILE A 88 -7.97 -1.04 12.61
N HIS A 89 -7.48 0.18 12.43
CA HIS A 89 -8.28 1.39 12.47
C HIS A 89 -8.09 2.16 11.16
N TYR A 90 -9.19 2.50 10.50
CA TYR A 90 -9.15 3.30 9.28
C TYR A 90 -9.30 4.78 9.60
N LYS A 91 -8.73 5.63 8.74
CA LYS A 91 -8.94 7.08 8.78
C LYS A 91 -10.44 7.39 8.83
N ASN A 92 -10.89 8.01 9.92
CA ASN A 92 -12.28 8.44 10.07
C ASN A 92 -12.49 9.75 9.30
N ASN A 93 -13.10 9.66 8.12
CA ASN A 93 -13.43 10.80 7.27
C ASN A 93 -14.57 10.42 6.32
N ASP A 94 -15.61 11.25 6.24
CA ASP A 94 -16.81 11.02 5.41
C ASP A 94 -16.51 10.90 3.91
N LYS A 95 -15.40 11.48 3.44
CA LYS A 95 -14.97 11.47 2.04
C LYS A 95 -13.89 10.44 1.73
N TYR A 96 -12.92 10.25 2.62
CA TYR A 96 -11.78 9.36 2.34
C TYR A 96 -12.22 7.90 2.34
N GLY A 97 -12.05 7.21 1.21
CA GLY A 97 -12.55 5.85 0.99
C GLY A 97 -14.01 5.80 0.53
N ASN A 98 -14.63 6.96 0.28
CA ASN A 98 -16.03 7.09 -0.15
C ASN A 98 -16.15 8.00 -1.39
N TYR A 99 -15.28 7.77 -2.38
CA TYR A 99 -15.31 8.46 -3.67
C TYR A 99 -16.25 7.72 -4.61
N GLU A 100 -17.02 8.46 -5.42
CA GLU A 100 -17.92 7.83 -6.40
C GLU A 100 -17.14 7.30 -7.61
N TYR A 101 -16.06 7.99 -7.98
CA TYR A 101 -15.23 7.67 -9.15
C TYR A 101 -13.74 7.64 -8.80
N PHE A 102 -12.98 6.85 -9.56
CA PHE A 102 -11.54 6.71 -9.39
C PHE A 102 -10.81 8.03 -9.63
N GLU A 103 -11.24 8.79 -10.63
CA GLU A 103 -10.68 10.08 -11.01
C GLU A 103 -10.80 11.10 -9.88
N GLU A 104 -11.95 11.15 -9.20
CA GLU A 104 -12.17 12.01 -8.03
C GLU A 104 -11.19 11.67 -6.90
N ALA A 105 -10.97 10.36 -6.66
CA ALA A 105 -9.98 9.91 -5.69
C ALA A 105 -8.55 10.30 -6.09
N MET A 106 -8.21 10.34 -7.39
CA MET A 106 -6.89 10.76 -7.84
C MET A 106 -6.70 12.28 -7.76
N GLU A 107 -7.74 13.06 -8.05
CA GLU A 107 -7.72 14.52 -7.94
C GLU A 107 -7.58 14.99 -6.49
N ASP A 108 -8.09 14.22 -5.52
CA ASP A 108 -8.05 14.56 -4.09
C ASP A 108 -6.70 14.22 -3.41
N ILE A 109 -5.79 13.55 -4.12
CA ILE A 109 -4.47 13.16 -3.59
C ILE A 109 -3.72 14.34 -2.93
N PRO A 110 -3.66 15.57 -3.50
CA PRO A 110 -2.99 16.70 -2.85
C PRO A 110 -3.60 17.12 -1.50
N ASN A 111 -4.89 16.86 -1.28
CA ASN A 111 -5.56 17.18 -0.02
C ASN A 111 -5.33 16.08 1.04
N VAL A 112 -5.12 14.85 0.59
CA VAL A 112 -5.01 13.68 1.47
C VAL A 112 -3.55 13.33 1.81
N LEU A 113 -2.64 13.49 0.83
CA LEU A 113 -1.24 13.04 0.89
C LEU A 113 -0.21 14.17 0.67
N PRO A 114 -0.36 15.36 1.29
CA PRO A 114 0.53 16.49 1.01
C PRO A 114 1.99 16.22 1.38
N ARG A 115 2.27 15.59 2.54
CA ARG A 115 3.66 15.31 2.95
C ARG A 115 4.30 14.26 2.08
N LEU A 116 3.54 13.24 1.66
CA LEU A 116 4.07 12.19 0.79
C LEU A 116 4.41 12.75 -0.60
N ILE A 117 3.63 13.71 -1.11
CA ILE A 117 3.96 14.44 -2.33
C ILE A 117 5.24 15.26 -2.16
N GLU A 118 5.38 16.00 -1.06
CA GLU A 118 6.59 16.77 -0.79
C GLU A 118 7.82 15.86 -0.72
N LYS A 119 7.68 14.69 -0.10
CA LYS A 119 8.75 13.68 -0.05
C LYS A 119 9.10 13.17 -1.45
N ALA A 120 8.11 12.80 -2.26
CA ALA A 120 8.35 12.38 -3.66
C ALA A 120 9.11 13.45 -4.45
N ALA A 121 8.69 14.72 -4.33
CA ALA A 121 9.34 15.83 -5.00
C ALA A 121 10.79 16.04 -4.51
N SER A 122 11.06 15.86 -3.21
CA SER A 122 12.41 15.96 -2.65
C SER A 122 13.37 14.90 -3.19
N GLU A 123 12.84 13.77 -3.66
CA GLU A 123 13.57 12.66 -4.30
C GLU A 123 13.56 12.78 -5.84
N ASN A 124 13.14 13.93 -6.40
CA ASN A 124 12.98 14.20 -7.83
C ASN A 124 12.00 13.25 -8.54
N PHE A 125 10.99 12.75 -7.84
CA PHE A 125 9.95 11.90 -8.41
C PHE A 125 8.69 12.70 -8.77
N ASP A 126 8.33 12.69 -10.06
CA ASP A 126 7.07 13.28 -10.54
C ASP A 126 5.94 12.26 -10.54
N TRP A 127 5.22 12.22 -9.42
CA TRP A 127 4.13 11.27 -9.23
C TRP A 127 2.92 11.49 -10.16
N LYS A 128 2.78 12.65 -10.80
CA LYS A 128 1.63 12.96 -11.66
C LYS A 128 1.82 12.43 -13.07
N ASN A 129 2.99 12.65 -13.65
CA ASN A 129 3.20 12.59 -15.10
C ASN A 129 3.79 11.27 -15.63
N LEU A 130 3.79 10.19 -14.85
CA LEU A 130 4.52 8.98 -15.25
C LEU A 130 3.80 8.10 -16.29
N TYR A 131 2.48 8.19 -16.47
CA TYR A 131 1.76 7.50 -17.55
C TYR A 131 0.46 8.26 -17.89
N GLU A 132 0.44 8.94 -19.03
CA GLU A 132 -0.81 9.24 -19.75
C GLU A 132 -1.21 7.96 -20.49
N PHE A 133 -2.33 7.34 -20.12
CA PHE A 133 -2.94 6.28 -20.92
C PHE A 133 -3.74 6.90 -22.08
#